data_AF-A0A3R7P4X4-F1
#
_entry.id   AF-A0A3R7P4X4-F1
#
_cell.length_a   1.000
_cell.length_b   1.000
_cell.length_c   1.000
_cell.angle_alpha   90.00
_cell.angle_beta   90.00
_cell.angle_gamma   90.00
#
_symmetry.space_group_name_H-M   'P 1'
#
loop_
_entity.id
_entity.type
_entity.pdbx_description
1 polymer ?
#
loop_
_entity_poly.entity_id
_entity_poly.type
_entity_poly.pdbx_seq_one_letter_code
_entity_poly.pdbx_strand_id
1 'polypeptide(L)'
;MKLSAALLALSLAAPVSPGLLSIAPVAAQESEATSLTPAQAETATKLLLSAIENNDAAAVHNKLADSIKNSVSVEAVQKRLDSDLAISSSRVLKVGSGYSDTTVDALITTAEGDLPVLLILDEEGKLLAWKIGGKDIPIEATAQRFTEELAAGRWVQARSRLQIDFQKELAPGDLERKWTKLTKLSGGFRNVKDAVVASQGGEQQLVLVCVEFGKATTNLFVIFDDQGRIINVDISRDFV
;
A
#
# COMPACT_ATOMS: atom_id res chain seq x y z
N MET A 1 27.11 -22.51 11.55
CA MET A 1 26.59 -21.76 12.71
C MET A 1 25.18 -22.24 12.99
N LYS A 2 24.90 -22.57 14.25
CA LYS A 2 23.68 -23.27 14.69
C LYS A 2 22.53 -22.27 14.85
N LEU A 3 21.40 -22.51 14.18
CA LEU A 3 20.14 -21.80 14.43
C LEU A 3 19.39 -22.54 15.55
N SER A 4 19.17 -21.84 16.65
CA SER A 4 18.47 -22.36 17.82
C SER A 4 16.96 -22.25 17.59
N ALA A 5 16.30 -23.39 17.47
CA ALA A 5 14.85 -23.52 17.56
C ALA A 5 14.46 -23.53 19.04
N ALA A 6 13.70 -22.55 19.49
CA ALA A 6 13.04 -22.59 20.80
C ALA A 6 11.62 -23.14 20.61
N LEU A 7 11.50 -24.47 20.67
CA LEU A 7 10.25 -25.16 20.99
C LEU A 7 9.87 -24.81 22.44
N LEU A 8 8.76 -24.11 22.64
CA LEU A 8 8.15 -23.97 23.96
C LEU A 8 7.26 -25.20 24.21
N ALA A 9 7.85 -26.20 24.86
CA ALA A 9 7.13 -27.29 25.49
C ALA A 9 6.48 -26.79 26.79
N LEU A 10 5.16 -26.67 26.80
CA LEU A 10 4.38 -26.48 28.03
C LEU A 10 4.04 -27.86 28.60
N SER A 11 4.74 -28.24 29.67
CA SER A 11 4.41 -29.39 30.51
C SER A 11 3.11 -29.11 31.28
N LEU A 12 2.06 -29.87 31.00
CA LEU A 12 0.85 -29.93 31.84
C LEU A 12 1.15 -30.76 33.09
N ALA A 13 1.14 -30.12 34.26
CA ALA A 13 0.88 -30.79 35.53
C ALA A 13 0.39 -29.78 36.59
N ALA A 14 -0.92 -29.72 36.83
CA ALA A 14 -1.57 -29.42 38.13
C ALA A 14 -3.09 -29.24 37.97
N PRO A 15 -3.90 -29.52 39.01
CA PRO A 15 -5.31 -29.89 38.89
C PRO A 15 -6.26 -28.70 38.74
N VAL A 16 -7.39 -28.99 38.10
CA VAL A 16 -8.50 -28.07 37.80
C VAL A 16 -9.22 -27.67 39.10
N SER A 17 -9.11 -26.40 39.48
CA SER A 17 -10.06 -25.73 40.39
C SER A 17 -11.06 -24.94 39.55
N PRO A 18 -12.38 -25.16 39.67
CA PRO A 18 -13.37 -24.38 38.93
C PRO A 18 -13.69 -23.10 39.71
N GLY A 19 -13.15 -21.97 39.27
CA GLY A 19 -13.43 -20.68 39.90
C GLY A 19 -12.81 -19.51 39.17
N LEU A 20 -13.51 -19.02 38.14
CA LEU A 20 -13.39 -17.68 37.54
C LEU A 20 -11.96 -17.15 37.29
N LEU A 21 -11.28 -17.71 36.30
CA LEU A 21 -10.19 -16.98 35.64
C LEU A 21 -10.79 -16.05 34.58
N SER A 22 -10.85 -14.76 34.92
CA SER A 22 -10.99 -13.70 33.93
C SER A 22 -9.74 -13.76 33.04
N ILE A 23 -9.89 -14.33 31.84
CA ILE A 23 -8.90 -14.19 30.77
C ILE A 23 -8.82 -12.71 30.41
N ALA A 24 -7.80 -12.03 30.95
CA ALA A 24 -7.45 -10.70 30.49
C ALA A 24 -7.23 -10.80 28.96
N PRO A 25 -7.92 -9.99 28.14
CA PRO A 25 -7.66 -10.00 26.72
C PRO A 25 -6.20 -9.64 26.53
N VAL A 26 -5.47 -10.45 25.75
CA VAL A 26 -4.19 -10.07 25.18
C VAL A 26 -4.43 -8.71 24.52
N ALA A 27 -3.84 -7.66 25.09
CA ALA A 27 -3.93 -6.32 24.53
C ALA A 27 -3.49 -6.44 23.07
N ALA A 28 -4.39 -6.10 22.15
CA ALA A 28 -4.02 -5.95 20.75
C ALA A 28 -2.86 -4.95 20.75
N GLN A 29 -1.68 -5.37 20.26
CA GLN A 29 -0.63 -4.42 19.90
C GLN A 29 -1.30 -3.38 19.01
N GLU A 30 -1.43 -2.15 19.54
CA GLU A 30 -1.83 -1.02 18.73
C GLU A 30 -0.72 -0.88 17.71
N SER A 31 -1.01 -1.20 16.44
CA SER A 31 -0.08 -0.88 15.36
C SER A 31 0.14 0.63 15.41
N GLU A 32 1.35 1.03 15.79
CA GLU A 32 1.73 2.43 15.82
C GLU A 32 1.72 2.97 14.39
N ALA A 33 1.35 4.24 14.24
CA ALA A 33 1.42 4.90 12.94
C ALA A 33 2.87 4.94 12.47
N THR A 34 3.06 5.10 11.16
CA THR A 34 4.40 5.24 10.55
C THR A 34 5.25 6.26 11.31
N SER A 35 6.53 5.97 11.45
CA SER A 35 7.49 6.84 12.13
C SER A 35 7.80 8.13 11.35
N LEU A 36 7.44 8.17 10.06
CA LEU A 36 7.63 9.34 9.21
C LEU A 36 6.71 10.48 9.62
N THR A 37 7.28 11.59 10.09
CA THR A 37 6.49 12.76 10.47
C THR A 37 5.94 13.49 9.24
N PRO A 38 4.81 14.21 9.38
CA PRO A 38 4.25 15.00 8.27
C PRO A 38 5.25 15.99 7.65
N ALA A 39 6.10 16.63 8.46
CA ALA A 39 7.10 17.57 7.97
C ALA A 39 8.24 16.88 7.17
N GLN A 40 8.64 15.67 7.57
CA GLN A 40 9.60 14.85 6.82
C GLN A 40 8.99 14.39 5.50
N ALA A 41 7.76 13.89 5.52
CA ALA A 41 7.02 13.49 4.32
C ALA A 41 6.86 14.66 3.34
N GLU A 42 6.51 15.85 3.83
CA GLU A 42 6.40 17.05 3.00
C GLU A 42 7.74 17.45 2.38
N THR A 43 8.83 17.37 3.15
CA THR A 43 10.19 17.67 2.65
C THR A 43 10.62 16.67 1.57
N ALA A 44 10.43 15.38 1.81
CA ALA A 44 10.72 14.33 0.84
C ALA A 44 9.89 14.52 -0.45
N THR A 45 8.61 14.85 -0.29
CA THR A 45 7.70 15.10 -1.42
C THR A 45 8.14 16.31 -2.24
N LYS A 46 8.51 17.44 -1.60
CA LYS A 46 9.00 18.63 -2.33
C LYS A 46 10.24 18.33 -3.16
N LEU A 47 11.18 17.57 -2.63
CA LEU A 47 12.38 17.17 -3.36
C LEU A 47 12.03 16.29 -4.57
N LEU A 48 11.07 15.39 -4.41
CA LEU A 48 10.61 14.52 -5.48
C LEU A 48 9.83 15.27 -6.56
N LEU A 49 8.90 16.15 -6.18
CA LEU A 49 8.15 16.97 -7.12
C LEU A 49 9.08 17.88 -7.92
N SER A 50 10.12 18.44 -7.30
CA SER A 50 11.15 19.20 -8.01
C SER A 50 11.93 18.35 -9.01
N ALA A 51 12.22 17.08 -8.70
CA ALA A 51 12.86 16.17 -9.66
C ALA A 51 11.94 15.83 -10.85
N ILE A 52 10.64 15.65 -10.58
CA ILE A 52 9.62 15.44 -11.62
C ILE A 52 9.48 16.69 -12.52
N GLU A 53 9.40 17.88 -11.93
CA GLU A 53 9.35 19.17 -12.64
C GLU A 53 10.53 19.36 -13.60
N ASN A 54 11.73 18.97 -13.17
CA ASN A 54 12.95 19.09 -13.96
C ASN A 54 13.18 17.92 -14.93
N ASN A 55 12.24 16.98 -15.02
CA ASN A 55 12.38 15.75 -15.80
C ASN A 55 13.70 15.00 -15.51
N ASP A 56 14.07 14.93 -14.22
CA ASP A 56 15.31 14.28 -13.75
C ASP A 56 15.03 12.85 -13.28
N ALA A 57 15.06 11.92 -14.22
CA ALA A 57 14.81 10.51 -13.94
C ALA A 57 15.82 9.90 -12.96
N ALA A 58 17.07 10.35 -12.96
CA ALA A 58 18.09 9.84 -12.04
C ALA A 58 17.82 10.29 -10.61
N ALA A 59 17.41 11.54 -10.40
CA ALA A 59 17.00 12.04 -9.09
C ALA A 59 15.77 11.31 -8.58
N VAL A 60 14.74 11.10 -9.43
CA VAL A 60 13.54 10.34 -9.06
C VAL A 60 13.90 8.88 -8.71
N HIS A 61 14.70 8.21 -9.54
CA HIS A 61 15.18 6.85 -9.29
C HIS A 61 15.93 6.74 -7.95
N ASN A 62 16.72 7.75 -7.60
CA ASN A 62 17.42 7.79 -6.32
C ASN A 62 16.52 8.01 -5.10
N LYS A 63 15.31 8.52 -5.30
CA LYS A 63 14.29 8.64 -4.26
C LYS A 63 13.43 7.40 -4.11
N LEU A 64 13.48 6.44 -5.05
CA LEU A 64 12.78 5.16 -4.90
C LEU A 64 13.22 4.43 -3.64
N ALA A 65 12.25 3.76 -2.99
CA ALA A 65 12.51 2.80 -1.93
C ALA A 65 13.32 1.63 -2.49
N ASP A 66 14.21 1.06 -1.67
CA ASP A 66 15.12 -0.01 -2.12
C ASP A 66 14.38 -1.26 -2.63
N SER A 67 13.19 -1.52 -2.07
CA SER A 67 12.29 -2.59 -2.50
C SER A 67 11.84 -2.46 -3.96
N ILE A 68 11.76 -1.24 -4.48
CA ILE A 68 11.33 -0.95 -5.85
C ILE A 68 12.53 -0.64 -6.74
N LYS A 69 13.51 0.12 -6.22
CA LYS A 69 14.65 0.67 -6.95
C LYS A 69 15.43 -0.39 -7.74
N ASN A 70 15.55 -1.61 -7.21
CA ASN A 70 16.28 -2.70 -7.86
C ASN A 70 15.55 -3.32 -9.06
N SER A 71 14.24 -3.11 -9.18
CA SER A 71 13.40 -3.65 -10.27
C SER A 71 13.04 -2.61 -11.33
N VAL A 72 13.34 -1.34 -11.08
CA VAL A 72 13.01 -0.22 -11.96
C VAL A 72 14.30 0.42 -12.45
N SER A 73 14.47 0.54 -13.76
CA SER A 73 15.64 1.21 -14.35
C SER A 73 15.42 2.72 -14.45
N VAL A 74 16.51 3.49 -14.59
CA VAL A 74 16.42 4.95 -14.81
C VAL A 74 15.68 5.24 -16.12
N GLU A 75 15.87 4.42 -17.16
CA GLU A 75 15.17 4.55 -18.45
C GLU A 75 13.67 4.29 -18.31
N ALA A 76 13.26 3.35 -17.46
CA ALA A 76 11.85 3.12 -17.16
C ALA A 76 11.22 4.32 -16.44
N VAL A 77 11.96 4.95 -15.51
CA VAL A 77 11.55 6.20 -14.87
C VAL A 77 11.46 7.32 -15.91
N GLN A 78 12.47 7.48 -16.78
CA GLN A 78 12.49 8.49 -17.83
C GLN A 78 11.27 8.36 -18.73
N LYS A 79 10.97 7.14 -19.20
CA LYS A 79 9.77 6.88 -20.02
C LYS A 79 8.47 7.27 -19.33
N ARG A 80 8.40 7.16 -18.00
CA ARG A 80 7.23 7.59 -17.21
C ARG A 80 7.18 9.11 -17.04
N LEU A 81 8.35 9.78 -16.98
CA LEU A 81 8.46 11.24 -16.90
C LEU A 81 8.28 11.93 -18.25
N ASP A 82 8.56 11.24 -19.37
CA ASP A 82 8.38 11.68 -20.77
C ASP A 82 6.90 11.85 -21.16
N SER A 83 6.07 12.31 -20.22
CA SER A 83 4.80 12.94 -20.53
C SER A 83 5.05 14.28 -21.22
N ASP A 84 4.21 14.66 -22.18
CA ASP A 84 4.20 15.99 -22.82
C ASP A 84 3.78 17.12 -21.85
N LEU A 85 3.91 16.89 -20.55
CA LEU A 85 3.36 17.70 -19.49
C LEU A 85 4.40 18.72 -19.01
N ALA A 86 4.25 19.97 -19.43
CA ALA A 86 5.05 21.07 -18.90
C ALA A 86 4.52 21.50 -17.51
N ILE A 87 5.27 21.17 -16.46
CA ILE A 87 4.92 21.50 -15.08
C ILE A 87 5.46 22.89 -14.74
N SER A 88 4.57 23.80 -14.35
CA SER A 88 4.91 25.17 -13.95
C SER A 88 5.20 25.30 -12.46
N SER A 89 4.50 24.53 -11.63
CA SER A 89 4.69 24.51 -10.18
C SER A 89 4.04 23.27 -9.55
N SER A 90 4.40 23.01 -8.29
CA SER A 90 3.79 21.95 -7.49
C SER A 90 3.60 22.36 -6.04
N ARG A 91 2.67 21.69 -5.36
CA ARG A 91 2.42 21.88 -3.92
C ARG A 91 1.84 20.62 -3.27
N VAL A 92 2.15 20.43 -1.99
CA VAL A 92 1.55 19.39 -1.16
C VAL A 92 0.19 19.89 -0.63
N LEU A 93 -0.84 19.04 -0.72
CA LEU A 93 -2.18 19.34 -0.24
C LEU A 93 -2.46 18.68 1.12
N LYS A 94 -2.13 17.39 1.24
CA LYS A 94 -2.43 16.59 2.43
C LYS A 94 -1.38 15.51 2.60
N VAL A 95 -1.01 15.25 3.84
CA VAL A 95 -0.23 14.07 4.23
C VAL A 95 -1.13 13.18 5.08
N GLY A 96 -1.35 11.95 4.61
CA GLY A 96 -2.09 10.90 5.31
C GLY A 96 -1.12 9.85 5.83
N SER A 97 -0.95 9.78 7.15
CA SER A 97 -0.15 8.74 7.79
C SER A 97 -0.91 7.41 7.77
N GLY A 98 -0.25 6.38 7.25
CA GLY A 98 -0.62 4.97 7.42
C GLY A 98 0.13 4.35 8.59
N TYR A 99 0.20 3.02 8.60
CA TYR A 99 0.93 2.27 9.64
C TYR A 99 2.37 1.97 9.22
N SER A 100 2.58 1.51 7.98
CA SER A 100 3.91 1.22 7.42
C SER A 100 4.33 2.18 6.29
N ASP A 101 3.42 3.07 5.89
CA ASP A 101 3.64 4.00 4.78
C ASP A 101 2.92 5.34 5.02
N THR A 102 3.26 6.32 4.18
CA THR A 102 2.66 7.65 4.18
C THR A 102 2.14 7.97 2.78
N THR A 103 0.84 8.26 2.69
CA THR A 103 0.22 8.75 1.46
C THR A 103 0.27 10.27 1.43
N VAL A 104 0.72 10.85 0.32
CA VAL A 104 0.75 12.30 0.12
C VAL A 104 -0.11 12.66 -1.09
N ASP A 105 -1.11 13.50 -0.87
CA ASP A 105 -1.85 14.17 -1.94
C ASP A 105 -1.14 15.48 -2.26
N ALA A 106 -0.80 15.68 -3.53
CA ALA A 106 -0.18 16.88 -4.05
C ALA A 106 -0.91 17.34 -5.31
N LEU A 107 -0.53 18.53 -5.78
CA LEU A 107 -1.05 19.15 -6.98
C LEU A 107 0.11 19.66 -7.80
N ILE A 108 0.08 19.40 -9.11
CA ILE A 108 0.97 20.06 -10.06
C ILE A 108 0.12 20.97 -10.95
N THR A 109 0.66 22.13 -11.30
CA THR A 109 0.01 23.09 -12.17
C THR A 109 0.70 23.07 -13.52
N THR A 110 -0.09 22.93 -14.58
CA THR A 110 0.35 22.91 -15.98
C THR A 110 -0.35 24.00 -16.78
N ALA A 111 0.02 24.18 -18.04
CA ALA A 111 -0.70 25.09 -18.93
C ALA A 111 -2.17 24.68 -19.16
N GLU A 112 -2.47 23.38 -19.05
CA GLU A 112 -3.81 22.81 -19.25
C GLU A 112 -4.67 22.82 -17.97
N GLY A 113 -4.05 23.12 -16.82
CA GLY A 113 -4.71 23.18 -15.52
C GLY A 113 -3.97 22.41 -14.44
N ASP A 114 -4.65 22.27 -13.30
CA ASP A 114 -4.14 21.57 -12.14
C ASP A 114 -4.40 20.05 -12.26
N LEU A 115 -3.35 19.26 -12.02
CA LEU A 115 -3.43 17.80 -12.00
C LEU A 115 -3.12 17.27 -10.61
N PRO A 116 -3.94 16.33 -10.08
CA PRO A 116 -3.67 15.70 -8.80
C PRO A 116 -2.45 14.79 -8.92
N VAL A 117 -1.65 14.76 -7.87
CA VAL A 117 -0.54 13.82 -7.74
C VAL A 117 -0.73 13.02 -6.45
N LEU A 118 -0.71 11.70 -6.57
CA LEU A 118 -0.70 10.80 -5.43
C LEU A 118 0.70 10.24 -5.28
N LEU A 119 1.26 10.32 -4.08
CA LEU A 119 2.56 9.73 -3.74
C LEU A 119 2.39 8.79 -2.55
N ILE A 120 3.13 7.69 -2.56
CA ILE A 120 3.22 6.77 -1.42
C ILE A 120 4.68 6.66 -1.03
N LEU A 121 4.96 6.99 0.22
CA LEU A 121 6.30 6.97 0.81
C LEU A 121 6.39 5.84 1.84
N ASP A 122 7.56 5.19 1.95
CA ASP A 122 7.85 4.30 3.07
C ASP A 122 8.19 5.08 4.37
N GLU A 123 8.51 4.36 5.44
CA GLU A 123 8.86 4.93 6.75
C GLU A 123 10.10 5.84 6.71
N GLU A 124 10.97 5.71 5.71
CA GLU A 124 12.17 6.53 5.53
C GLU A 124 11.91 7.75 4.64
N GLY A 125 10.69 7.91 4.11
CA GLY A 125 10.32 8.95 3.16
C GLY A 125 10.80 8.66 1.74
N LYS A 126 11.13 7.40 1.42
CA LYS A 126 11.46 6.97 0.05
C LYS A 126 10.19 6.62 -0.71
N LEU A 127 10.25 6.79 -2.02
CA LEU A 127 9.11 6.65 -2.89
C LEU A 127 8.82 5.18 -3.21
N LEU A 128 7.66 4.70 -2.79
CA LEU A 128 7.11 3.41 -3.18
C LEU A 128 6.37 3.51 -4.51
N ALA A 129 5.56 4.57 -4.69
CA ALA A 129 4.76 4.76 -5.89
C ALA A 129 4.36 6.23 -6.10
N TRP A 130 4.15 6.66 -7.35
CA TRP A 130 3.52 7.95 -7.65
C TRP A 130 2.58 7.89 -8.85
N LYS A 131 1.53 8.72 -8.86
CA LYS A 131 0.61 8.86 -9.99
C LYS A 131 0.36 10.34 -10.23
N ILE A 132 0.39 10.76 -11.49
CA ILE A 132 0.09 12.13 -11.92
C ILE A 132 -1.14 12.08 -12.80
N GLY A 133 -2.27 12.54 -12.29
CA GLY A 133 -3.55 12.58 -13.01
C GLY A 133 -3.87 11.30 -13.79
N GLY A 134 -4.65 11.46 -14.87
CA GLY A 134 -4.88 10.41 -15.86
C GLY A 134 -6.01 9.44 -15.51
N LYS A 135 -6.36 8.62 -16.51
CA LYS A 135 -7.27 7.48 -16.34
C LYS A 135 -6.49 6.28 -15.86
N ASP A 136 -7.11 5.50 -14.99
CA ASP A 136 -6.54 4.24 -14.51
C ASP A 136 -6.19 3.32 -15.68
N ILE A 137 -5.01 2.73 -15.60
CA ILE A 137 -4.67 1.61 -16.47
C ILE A 137 -5.41 0.34 -16.00
N PRO A 138 -5.54 -0.71 -16.84
CA PRO A 138 -6.38 -1.87 -16.52
C PRO A 138 -6.09 -2.57 -15.19
N ILE A 139 -4.81 -2.66 -14.78
CA ILE A 139 -4.44 -3.29 -13.50
C ILE A 139 -4.79 -2.40 -12.29
N GLU A 140 -4.69 -1.08 -12.42
CA GLU A 140 -5.12 -0.12 -11.38
C GLU A 140 -6.64 -0.23 -11.18
N ALA A 141 -7.40 -0.19 -12.27
CA ALA A 141 -8.85 -0.35 -12.24
C ALA A 141 -9.27 -1.71 -11.64
N THR A 142 -8.52 -2.78 -11.93
CA THR A 142 -8.78 -4.12 -11.36
C THR A 142 -8.50 -4.16 -9.86
N ALA A 143 -7.39 -3.56 -9.41
CA ALA A 143 -7.01 -3.50 -8.00
C ALA A 143 -8.01 -2.65 -7.18
N GLN A 144 -8.42 -1.51 -7.74
CA GLN A 144 -9.44 -0.65 -7.15
C GLN A 144 -10.76 -1.41 -7.02
N ARG A 145 -11.23 -2.04 -8.10
CA ARG A 145 -12.50 -2.76 -8.08
C ARG A 145 -12.50 -3.97 -7.14
N PHE A 146 -11.37 -4.67 -7.05
CA PHE A 146 -11.17 -5.72 -6.05
C PHE A 146 -11.37 -5.17 -4.64
N THR A 147 -10.77 -4.02 -4.33
CA THR A 147 -10.86 -3.38 -3.02
C THR A 147 -12.26 -2.85 -2.71
N GLU A 148 -12.95 -2.28 -3.70
CA GLU A 148 -14.35 -1.86 -3.59
C GLU A 148 -15.30 -3.07 -3.34
N GLU A 149 -15.01 -4.22 -3.94
CA GLU A 149 -15.73 -5.46 -3.69
C GLU A 149 -15.50 -5.98 -2.27
N LEU A 150 -14.28 -5.90 -1.73
CA LEU A 150 -14.02 -6.17 -0.32
C LEU A 150 -14.79 -5.22 0.60
N ALA A 151 -14.72 -3.92 0.32
CA ALA A 151 -15.40 -2.89 1.11
C ALA A 151 -16.92 -3.09 1.17
N ALA A 152 -17.51 -3.59 0.08
CA ALA A 152 -18.93 -3.85 -0.02
C ALA A 152 -19.36 -5.26 0.45
N GLY A 153 -18.44 -6.07 1.01
CA GLY A 153 -18.74 -7.43 1.44
C GLY A 153 -19.02 -8.41 0.30
N ARG A 154 -18.61 -8.08 -0.92
CA ARG A 154 -18.78 -8.89 -2.14
C ARG A 154 -17.65 -9.90 -2.28
N TRP A 155 -17.51 -10.79 -1.29
CA TRP A 155 -16.36 -11.69 -1.16
C TRP A 155 -16.15 -12.64 -2.34
N VAL A 156 -17.25 -13.14 -2.91
CA VAL A 156 -17.21 -14.05 -4.07
C VAL A 156 -16.69 -13.32 -5.31
N GLN A 157 -17.12 -12.06 -5.51
CA GLN A 157 -16.66 -11.23 -6.63
C GLN A 157 -15.19 -10.83 -6.45
N ALA A 158 -14.79 -10.41 -5.25
CA ALA A 158 -13.40 -10.10 -4.96
C ALA A 158 -12.50 -11.32 -5.19
N ARG A 159 -12.92 -12.50 -4.69
CA ARG A 159 -12.17 -13.75 -4.87
C ARG A 159 -12.07 -14.18 -6.33
N SER A 160 -13.08 -13.94 -7.17
CA SER A 160 -13.05 -14.35 -8.58
C SER A 160 -12.05 -13.57 -9.43
N ARG A 161 -11.53 -12.43 -8.94
CA ARG A 161 -10.44 -11.66 -9.57
C ARG A 161 -9.04 -12.24 -9.35
N LEU A 162 -8.91 -13.11 -8.34
CA LEU A 162 -7.64 -13.73 -7.99
C LEU A 162 -7.29 -14.84 -8.98
N GLN A 163 -6.00 -15.10 -9.20
CA GLN A 163 -5.55 -16.27 -9.93
C GLN A 163 -6.02 -17.55 -9.22
N ILE A 164 -6.36 -18.58 -10.00
CA ILE A 164 -6.92 -19.86 -9.52
C ILE A 164 -6.05 -20.49 -8.42
N ASP A 165 -4.73 -20.46 -8.55
CA ASP A 165 -3.85 -21.09 -7.56
C ASP A 165 -3.86 -20.32 -6.24
N PHE A 166 -3.83 -18.98 -6.29
CA PHE A 166 -4.01 -18.16 -5.10
C PHE A 166 -5.40 -18.32 -4.47
N GLN A 167 -6.44 -18.51 -5.28
CA GLN A 167 -7.76 -18.86 -4.75
C GLN A 167 -7.72 -20.17 -3.96
N LYS A 168 -7.00 -21.21 -4.42
CA LYS A 168 -6.94 -22.50 -3.70
C LYS A 168 -6.23 -22.38 -2.35
N GLU A 169 -5.25 -21.50 -2.25
CA GLU A 169 -4.48 -21.26 -1.01
C GLU A 169 -5.27 -20.48 0.04
N LEU A 170 -6.19 -19.61 -0.39
CA LEU A 170 -7.04 -18.84 0.51
C LEU A 170 -8.19 -19.67 1.06
N ALA A 171 -8.27 -19.84 2.38
CA ALA A 171 -9.40 -20.49 3.00
C ALA A 171 -10.69 -19.68 2.81
N PRO A 172 -11.87 -20.34 2.84
CA PRO A 172 -13.15 -19.64 2.85
C PRO A 172 -13.21 -18.62 3.99
N GLY A 173 -13.60 -17.39 3.69
CA GLY A 173 -13.69 -16.30 4.68
C GLY A 173 -12.36 -15.62 5.05
N ASP A 174 -11.22 -16.00 4.46
CA ASP A 174 -9.94 -15.32 4.74
C ASP A 174 -9.95 -13.84 4.36
N LEU A 175 -10.54 -13.51 3.19
CA LEU A 175 -10.67 -12.13 2.73
C LEU A 175 -11.54 -11.32 3.68
N GLU A 176 -12.69 -11.87 4.09
CA GLU A 176 -13.59 -11.26 5.07
C GLU A 176 -12.85 -11.01 6.40
N ARG A 177 -12.21 -12.04 6.96
CA ARG A 177 -11.49 -11.93 8.23
C ARG A 177 -10.40 -10.87 8.19
N LYS A 178 -9.56 -10.85 7.14
CA LYS A 178 -8.49 -9.86 6.97
C LYS A 178 -9.07 -8.45 6.82
N TRP A 179 -10.07 -8.27 5.97
CA TRP A 179 -10.70 -6.97 5.73
C TRP A 179 -11.42 -6.42 6.98
N THR A 180 -12.17 -7.26 7.69
CA THR A 180 -12.85 -6.87 8.94
C THR A 180 -11.85 -6.48 10.02
N LYS A 181 -10.72 -7.21 10.13
CA LYS A 181 -9.63 -6.86 11.07
C LYS A 181 -9.05 -5.48 10.73
N LEU A 182 -8.65 -5.26 9.47
CA LEU A 182 -8.15 -3.97 8.99
C LEU A 182 -9.15 -2.85 9.30
N THR A 183 -10.40 -3.02 8.88
CA THR A 183 -11.47 -2.04 9.07
C THR A 183 -11.67 -1.68 10.54
N LYS A 184 -11.65 -2.67 11.44
CA LYS A 184 -11.81 -2.45 12.89
C LYS A 184 -10.65 -1.65 13.48
N LEU A 185 -9.42 -2.00 13.13
CA LEU A 185 -8.22 -1.38 13.68
C LEU A 185 -8.01 0.04 13.13
N SER A 186 -8.32 0.25 11.86
CA SER A 186 -8.17 1.54 11.16
C SER A 186 -9.34 2.49 11.35
N GLY A 187 -10.36 2.12 12.14
CA GLY A 187 -11.45 3.00 12.53
C GLY A 187 -12.63 3.08 11.54
N GLY A 188 -12.81 2.06 10.72
CA GLY A 188 -13.90 1.95 9.75
C GLY A 188 -13.48 2.41 8.35
N PHE A 189 -13.95 1.72 7.32
CA PHE A 189 -13.73 2.07 5.92
C PHE A 189 -14.46 3.38 5.60
N ARG A 190 -13.79 4.29 4.87
CA ARG A 190 -14.40 5.51 4.35
C ARG A 190 -14.52 5.47 2.84
N ASN A 191 -13.39 5.29 2.15
CA ASN A 191 -13.35 5.34 0.69
C ASN A 191 -12.11 4.65 0.12
N VAL A 192 -12.20 4.16 -1.12
CA VAL A 192 -11.03 3.84 -1.94
C VAL A 192 -10.65 5.10 -2.71
N LYS A 193 -9.44 5.64 -2.51
CA LYS A 193 -9.02 6.90 -3.15
C LYS A 193 -8.65 6.68 -4.60
N ASP A 194 -7.67 5.82 -4.82
CA ASP A 194 -7.01 5.60 -6.10
C ASP A 194 -6.14 4.33 -6.02
N ALA A 195 -5.67 3.85 -7.17
CA ALA A 195 -4.68 2.81 -7.31
C ALA A 195 -3.49 3.32 -8.13
N VAL A 196 -2.27 3.00 -7.68
CA VAL A 196 -1.03 3.46 -8.30
C VAL A 196 -0.06 2.30 -8.53
N VAL A 197 0.51 2.23 -9.74
CA VAL A 197 1.58 1.29 -10.06
C VAL A 197 2.91 1.72 -9.42
N ALA A 198 3.45 0.86 -8.55
CA ALA A 198 4.81 0.99 -8.00
C ALA A 198 5.88 0.37 -8.91
N SER A 199 5.60 -0.78 -9.52
CA SER A 199 6.53 -1.47 -10.41
C SER A 199 5.79 -2.20 -11.53
N GLN A 200 6.31 -2.10 -12.75
CA GLN A 200 5.76 -2.68 -13.97
C GLN A 200 6.89 -3.09 -14.92
N GLY A 201 6.70 -4.18 -15.66
CA GLY A 201 7.63 -4.61 -16.73
C GLY A 201 8.42 -5.89 -16.46
N GLY A 202 8.07 -6.64 -15.42
CA GLY A 202 8.57 -8.00 -15.17
C GLY A 202 7.45 -9.06 -15.17
N GLU A 203 7.77 -10.25 -14.68
CA GLU A 203 6.79 -11.35 -14.47
C GLU A 203 5.71 -10.99 -13.45
N GLN A 204 6.00 -10.00 -12.61
CA GLN A 204 5.09 -9.48 -11.59
C GLN A 204 4.98 -7.96 -11.69
N GLN A 205 3.79 -7.45 -11.41
CA GLN A 205 3.49 -6.02 -11.39
C GLN A 205 2.87 -5.68 -10.04
N LEU A 206 3.32 -4.58 -9.42
CA LEU A 206 2.87 -4.18 -8.11
C LEU A 206 2.01 -2.91 -8.21
N VAL A 207 0.79 -3.01 -7.68
CA VAL A 207 -0.15 -1.89 -7.56
C VAL A 207 -0.45 -1.66 -6.08
N LEU A 208 -0.41 -0.41 -5.65
CA LEU A 208 -0.81 0.01 -4.32
C LEU A 208 -2.18 0.66 -4.42
N VAL A 209 -3.16 0.15 -3.67
CA VAL A 209 -4.50 0.73 -3.61
C VAL A 209 -4.61 1.54 -2.34
N CYS A 210 -4.81 2.85 -2.48
CA CYS A 210 -4.91 3.76 -1.36
C CYS A 210 -6.34 3.77 -0.80
N VAL A 211 -6.48 3.47 0.49
CA VAL A 211 -7.76 3.33 1.18
C VAL A 211 -7.80 4.25 2.39
N GLU A 212 -8.81 5.11 2.45
CA GLU A 212 -9.06 5.97 3.61
C GLU A 212 -9.92 5.25 4.63
N PHE A 213 -9.43 5.24 5.87
CA PHE A 213 -10.15 4.75 7.03
C PHE A 213 -10.41 5.86 8.05
N GLY A 214 -11.09 5.50 9.13
CA GLY A 214 -11.40 6.36 10.27
C GLY A 214 -10.22 7.14 10.83
N LYS A 215 -9.10 6.42 11.02
CA LYS A 215 -7.92 6.84 11.80
C LYS A 215 -6.65 6.94 10.96
N ALA A 216 -6.61 6.33 9.77
CA ALA A 216 -5.41 6.22 8.95
C ALA A 216 -5.76 6.17 7.46
N THR A 217 -4.77 6.43 6.61
CA THR A 217 -4.83 6.10 5.17
C THR A 217 -3.85 4.96 4.94
N THR A 218 -4.34 3.79 4.54
CA THR A 218 -3.54 2.58 4.36
C THR A 218 -3.48 2.22 2.89
N ASN A 219 -2.36 1.65 2.44
CA ASN A 219 -2.21 1.18 1.07
C ASN A 219 -2.19 -0.36 1.01
N LEU A 220 -3.08 -0.95 0.20
CA LEU A 220 -3.08 -2.39 -0.03
C LEU A 220 -2.11 -2.75 -1.15
N PHE A 221 -1.24 -3.71 -0.90
CA PHE A 221 -0.30 -4.21 -1.90
C PHE A 221 -0.97 -5.30 -2.73
N VAL A 222 -1.18 -5.05 -4.01
CA VAL A 222 -1.80 -5.99 -4.95
C VAL A 222 -0.76 -6.37 -6.00
N ILE A 223 -0.40 -7.65 -6.04
CA ILE A 223 0.58 -8.17 -6.99
C ILE A 223 -0.17 -8.86 -8.12
N PHE A 224 0.18 -8.49 -9.34
CA PHE A 224 -0.34 -9.05 -10.57
C PHE A 224 0.71 -9.89 -11.28
N ASP A 225 0.29 -10.90 -12.04
CA ASP A 225 1.13 -11.54 -13.04
C ASP A 225 1.21 -10.71 -14.33
N ASP A 226 2.00 -11.18 -15.29
CA ASP A 226 2.12 -10.61 -16.63
C ASP A 226 0.80 -10.62 -17.44
N GLN A 227 -0.18 -11.44 -17.04
CA GLN A 227 -1.51 -11.52 -17.64
C GLN A 227 -2.54 -10.59 -16.97
N GLY A 228 -2.13 -9.81 -15.96
CA GLY A 228 -3.00 -8.87 -15.24
C GLY A 228 -3.98 -9.53 -14.28
N ARG A 229 -3.69 -10.74 -13.78
CA ARG A 229 -4.46 -11.42 -12.72
C ARG A 229 -3.82 -11.20 -11.36
N ILE A 230 -4.63 -11.08 -10.30
CA ILE A 230 -4.12 -10.88 -8.94
C ILE A 230 -3.54 -12.19 -8.41
N ILE A 231 -2.24 -12.25 -8.20
CA ILE A 231 -1.53 -13.43 -7.69
C ILE A 231 -1.24 -13.36 -6.20
N ASN A 232 -1.26 -12.15 -5.63
CA ASN A 232 -1.15 -11.95 -4.19
C ASN A 232 -1.81 -10.62 -3.79
N VAL A 233 -2.30 -10.56 -2.55
CA VAL A 233 -2.82 -9.35 -1.93
C VAL A 233 -2.40 -9.31 -0.46
N ASP A 234 -1.81 -8.20 -0.05
CA ASP A 234 -1.58 -7.93 1.36
C ASP A 234 -2.59 -6.92 1.89
N ILE A 235 -3.59 -7.44 2.59
CA ILE A 235 -4.71 -6.66 3.18
C ILE A 235 -4.37 -6.22 4.60
N SER A 236 -3.36 -6.80 5.24
CA SER A 236 -3.14 -6.59 6.68
C SER A 236 -1.67 -6.54 7.08
N ARG A 237 -0.75 -6.23 6.15
CA ARG A 237 0.69 -6.15 6.40
C ARG A 237 1.03 -5.41 7.69
N ASP A 238 0.29 -4.34 7.93
CA ASP A 238 0.39 -3.43 9.07
C ASP A 238 0.00 -4.06 10.43
N PHE A 239 -0.51 -5.29 10.43
CA PHE A 239 -1.12 -5.95 11.59
C PHE A 239 -0.79 -7.45 11.72
N VAL A 240 0.22 -7.95 10.99
CA VAL A 240 0.71 -9.34 11.07
C VAL A 240 1.87 -9.43 12.05
#